data_AF-A0A482VG80-F1
#
_entry.id   AF-A0A482VG80-F1
#
_cell.length_a   1.000
_cell.length_b   1.000
_cell.length_c   1.000
_cell.angle_alpha   90.00
_cell.angle_beta   90.00
_cell.angle_gamma   90.00
#
_symmetry.space_group_name_H-M   'P 1'
#
loop_
_entity.id
_entity.type
_entity.pdbx_description
1 polymer ?
#
loop_
_entity_poly.entity_id
_entity_poly.type
_entity_poly.pdbx_seq_one_letter_code
_entity_poly.pdbx_strand_id
1 'polypeptide(L)'
;MFDYYSTTSIRCVMWACDDIFLLTDPKCSVTHSLDGCCANGVVCPPFENVATCDFNGQKYHEGKRFYPTNSCHKCICQKGFTGKIETPFCARLTCGVQLKWSSATKPKEYCAPFYGNVSKNDALCCPEDWICRKFDQNFQ
;
A
#
# COMPACT_ATOMS: atom_id res chain seq x y z
N MET A 1 -26.71 6.15 -7.56
CA MET A 1 -26.13 5.51 -8.75
C MET A 1 -25.12 6.50 -9.29
N PHE A 2 -23.83 6.34 -8.95
CA PHE A 2 -22.78 7.21 -9.45
C PHE A 2 -21.82 6.37 -10.26
N ASP A 3 -21.77 6.74 -11.53
CA ASP A 3 -21.20 5.95 -12.60
C ASP A 3 -19.68 5.89 -12.58
N TYR A 4 -19.26 4.74 -13.06
CA TYR A 4 -17.94 4.21 -13.33
C TYR A 4 -17.43 4.77 -14.66
N TYR A 5 -16.25 5.42 -14.70
CA TYR A 5 -15.15 5.16 -15.65
C TYR A 5 -14.03 6.23 -15.64
N SER A 6 -12.80 5.72 -15.52
CA SER A 6 -11.57 6.09 -16.25
C SER A 6 -10.71 7.30 -15.83
N THR A 7 -9.41 7.00 -15.66
CA THR A 7 -8.23 7.88 -15.46
C THR A 7 -8.02 8.57 -14.11
N THR A 8 -8.44 7.93 -13.00
CA THR A 8 -8.31 8.56 -11.68
C THR A 8 -7.19 7.89 -10.87
N SER A 9 -6.14 8.64 -10.54
CA SER A 9 -5.21 8.25 -9.48
C SER A 9 -6.02 7.96 -8.21
N ILE A 10 -6.13 6.71 -7.82
CA ILE A 10 -6.88 6.33 -6.63
C ILE A 10 -6.14 6.93 -5.42
N ARG A 11 -6.74 7.95 -4.79
CA ARG A 11 -6.27 8.51 -3.53
C ARG A 11 -6.92 7.73 -2.40
N CYS A 12 -6.18 6.76 -1.89
CA CYS A 12 -6.57 6.07 -0.68
C CYS A 12 -6.52 7.04 0.49
N VAL A 13 -7.64 7.19 1.20
CA VAL A 13 -7.67 7.92 2.46
C VAL A 13 -8.14 6.96 3.54
N MET A 14 -7.41 6.91 4.65
CA MET A 14 -7.52 5.88 5.69
C MET A 14 -8.93 5.76 6.30
N TRP A 15 -9.74 6.84 6.27
CA TRP A 15 -11.10 6.90 6.82
C TRP A 15 -12.19 6.44 5.85
N ALA A 16 -11.85 6.10 4.60
CA ALA A 16 -12.81 5.60 3.62
C ALA A 16 -12.99 4.07 3.64
N CYS A 17 -12.31 3.39 4.57
CA CYS A 17 -12.37 1.95 4.71
C CYS A 17 -13.26 1.60 5.90
N ASP A 18 -14.53 1.29 5.65
CA ASP A 18 -15.47 0.78 6.67
C ASP A 18 -15.17 -0.71 7.00
N ASP A 19 -13.90 -1.06 7.11
CA ASP A 19 -13.38 -2.43 7.24
C ASP A 19 -13.52 -3.00 8.66
N ILE A 20 -14.18 -2.26 9.57
CA ILE A 20 -14.38 -2.58 11.00
C ILE A 20 -15.02 -3.97 11.19
N PHE A 21 -15.80 -4.46 10.23
CA PHE A 21 -16.50 -5.75 10.33
C PHE A 21 -15.72 -6.97 9.82
N LEU A 22 -14.56 -6.78 9.16
CA LEU A 22 -13.82 -7.87 8.51
C LEU A 22 -12.76 -8.53 9.42
N LEU A 23 -12.55 -8.03 10.64
CA LEU A 23 -11.41 -8.39 11.49
C LEU A 23 -11.82 -8.87 12.90
N THR A 24 -12.73 -9.84 12.98
CA THR A 24 -13.11 -10.45 14.28
C THR A 24 -12.49 -11.83 14.53
N ASP A 25 -12.02 -12.56 13.51
CA ASP A 25 -11.39 -13.88 13.69
C ASP A 25 -9.90 -13.88 13.28
N PRO A 26 -8.96 -14.14 14.22
CA PRO A 26 -7.53 -14.21 13.91
C PRO A 26 -7.14 -15.36 12.96
N LYS A 27 -8.02 -16.34 12.73
CA LYS A 27 -7.79 -17.45 11.80
C LYS A 27 -8.05 -17.06 10.35
N CYS A 28 -8.69 -15.92 10.09
CA CYS A 28 -9.05 -15.51 8.74
C CYS A 28 -8.03 -14.54 8.13
N SER A 29 -7.80 -14.67 6.82
CA SER A 29 -6.90 -13.83 6.05
C SER A 29 -7.67 -12.80 5.25
N VAL A 30 -7.39 -11.51 5.49
CA VAL A 30 -7.96 -10.40 4.72
C VAL A 30 -7.42 -10.39 3.28
N THR A 31 -8.33 -10.23 2.32
CA THR A 31 -8.02 -10.06 0.91
C THR A 31 -8.08 -8.59 0.51
N HIS A 32 -7.30 -8.26 -0.50
CA HIS A 32 -7.26 -6.92 -1.08
C HIS A 32 -7.40 -7.04 -2.60
N SER A 33 -7.54 -5.91 -3.28
CA SER A 33 -7.25 -5.82 -4.72
C SER A 33 -5.91 -5.11 -4.93
N LEU A 34 -5.30 -5.29 -6.11
CA LEU A 34 -4.02 -4.65 -6.42
C LEU A 34 -4.16 -3.13 -6.38
N ASP A 35 -5.20 -2.59 -6.99
CA ASP A 35 -5.46 -1.15 -7.09
C ASP A 35 -6.27 -0.59 -5.92
N GLY A 36 -6.91 -1.44 -5.12
CA GLY A 36 -7.73 -1.03 -4.00
C GLY A 36 -6.93 -0.50 -2.82
N CYS A 37 -7.58 0.34 -2.03
CA CYS A 37 -7.01 0.88 -0.79
C CYS A 37 -7.31 -0.03 0.38
N CYS A 38 -8.58 -0.37 0.51
CA CYS A 38 -9.18 -1.11 1.60
C CYS A 38 -9.15 -2.62 1.36
N ALA A 39 -9.49 -3.36 2.40
CA ALA A 39 -9.85 -4.76 2.25
C ALA A 39 -11.07 -4.88 1.32
N ASN A 40 -11.11 -5.93 0.51
CA ASN A 40 -12.28 -6.23 -0.34
C ASN A 40 -12.92 -7.58 0.01
N GLY A 41 -12.45 -8.24 1.07
CA GLY A 41 -12.94 -9.52 1.51
C GLY A 41 -12.05 -10.18 2.55
N VAL A 42 -12.45 -11.38 2.95
CA VAL A 42 -11.77 -12.22 3.93
C VAL A 42 -11.91 -13.68 3.50
N VAL A 43 -10.84 -14.44 3.68
CA VAL A 43 -10.82 -15.89 3.48
C VAL A 43 -10.56 -16.56 4.83
N CYS A 44 -11.48 -17.40 5.28
CA CYS A 44 -11.37 -18.16 6.51
C CYS A 44 -11.04 -19.64 6.23
N PRO A 45 -10.53 -20.39 7.22
CA PRO A 45 -10.34 -21.82 7.09
C PRO A 45 -11.68 -22.55 6.84
N PRO A 46 -11.67 -23.71 6.15
CA PRO A 46 -10.52 -24.40 5.59
C PRO A 46 -10.05 -23.79 4.25
N PHE A 47 -8.73 -23.72 4.04
CA PHE A 47 -8.12 -23.09 2.85
C PHE A 47 -7.96 -24.02 1.64
N GLU A 48 -8.60 -25.18 1.63
CA GLU A 48 -8.35 -26.27 0.66
C GLU A 48 -8.61 -25.86 -0.80
N ASN A 49 -9.55 -24.94 -1.04
CA ASN A 49 -9.90 -24.45 -2.38
C ASN A 49 -9.28 -23.10 -2.73
N VAL A 50 -8.40 -22.58 -1.87
CA VAL A 50 -7.81 -21.24 -2.00
C VAL A 50 -6.46 -21.39 -2.69
N ALA A 51 -6.26 -20.71 -3.82
CA ALA A 51 -4.95 -20.75 -4.46
C ALA A 51 -3.88 -20.16 -3.54
N THR A 52 -2.64 -20.65 -3.68
CA THR A 52 -1.51 -20.13 -2.93
C THR A 52 -0.40 -19.71 -3.87
N CYS A 53 0.32 -18.67 -3.49
CA CYS A 53 1.46 -18.13 -4.21
C CYS A 53 2.71 -18.30 -3.33
N ASP A 54 3.81 -18.73 -3.93
CA ASP A 54 5.11 -18.72 -3.28
C ASP A 54 5.90 -17.48 -3.74
N PHE A 55 6.40 -16.70 -2.78
CA PHE A 55 7.30 -15.60 -3.05
C PHE A 55 8.39 -15.57 -1.99
N ASN A 56 9.65 -15.71 -2.41
CA ASN A 56 10.83 -15.78 -1.53
C ASN A 56 10.70 -16.83 -0.40
N GLY A 57 10.08 -17.99 -0.69
CA GLY A 57 9.89 -19.06 0.30
C GLY A 57 8.78 -18.80 1.31
N GLN A 58 8.02 -17.72 1.15
CA GLN A 58 6.81 -17.45 1.91
C GLN A 58 5.56 -17.73 1.07
N LYS A 59 4.63 -18.49 1.65
CA LYS A 59 3.34 -18.81 1.03
C LYS A 59 2.29 -17.76 1.39
N TYR A 60 1.58 -17.30 0.39
CA TYR A 60 0.49 -16.34 0.49
C TYR A 60 -0.80 -16.96 -0.03
N HIS A 61 -1.90 -16.75 0.67
CA HIS A 61 -3.22 -17.14 0.17
C HIS A 61 -3.71 -16.16 -0.91
N GLU A 62 -4.54 -16.65 -1.82
CA GLU A 62 -5.17 -15.82 -2.85
C GLU A 62 -5.86 -14.59 -2.25
N GLY A 63 -5.67 -13.44 -2.90
CA GLY A 63 -6.13 -12.15 -2.45
C GLY A 63 -5.24 -11.48 -1.41
N LYS A 64 -4.26 -12.19 -0.83
CA LYS A 64 -3.35 -11.59 0.16
C LYS A 64 -2.40 -10.61 -0.53
N ARG A 65 -2.34 -9.38 0.02
CA ARG A 65 -1.36 -8.36 -0.36
C ARG A 65 -0.06 -8.56 0.41
N PHE A 66 1.05 -8.35 -0.28
CA PHE A 66 2.39 -8.35 0.31
C PHE A 66 3.27 -7.28 -0.35
N TYR A 67 4.35 -6.91 0.34
CA TYR A 67 5.30 -5.89 -0.09
C TYR A 67 6.69 -6.52 -0.15
N PRO A 68 7.23 -6.80 -1.35
CA PRO A 68 8.57 -7.36 -1.49
C PRO A 68 9.63 -6.46 -0.86
N THR A 69 10.54 -7.05 -0.10
CA THR A 69 11.69 -6.34 0.49
C THR A 69 12.56 -5.74 -0.61
N ASN A 70 13.21 -4.61 -0.33
CA ASN A 70 14.06 -3.89 -1.29
C ASN A 70 13.34 -3.50 -2.61
N SER A 71 12.02 -3.33 -2.58
CA SER A 71 11.22 -3.02 -3.77
C SER A 71 10.09 -2.07 -3.43
N CYS A 72 9.81 -1.14 -4.35
CA CYS A 72 8.69 -0.21 -4.22
C CYS A 72 7.44 -0.73 -4.90
N HIS A 73 7.16 -2.02 -4.74
CA HIS A 73 6.00 -2.67 -5.32
C HIS A 73 5.07 -3.17 -4.21
N LYS A 74 3.77 -3.09 -4.49
CA LYS A 74 2.74 -3.88 -3.82
C LYS A 74 2.38 -5.02 -4.74
N CYS A 75 2.27 -6.22 -4.19
CA CYS A 75 1.88 -7.40 -4.94
C CYS A 75 0.66 -8.04 -4.29
N ILE A 76 -0.12 -8.73 -5.10
CA ILE A 76 -1.24 -9.53 -4.65
C ILE A 76 -1.06 -10.97 -5.10
N CYS A 77 -1.30 -11.91 -4.21
CA CYS A 77 -1.36 -13.32 -4.61
C CYS A 77 -2.64 -13.57 -5.42
N GLN A 78 -2.49 -13.99 -6.67
CA GLN A 78 -3.57 -14.43 -7.53
C GLN A 78 -3.13 -15.66 -8.31
N LYS A 79 -4.10 -16.44 -8.80
CA LYS A 79 -3.82 -17.58 -9.68
C LYS A 79 -2.95 -17.15 -10.87
N GLY A 80 -1.91 -17.93 -11.15
CA GLY A 80 -0.95 -17.65 -12.22
C GLY A 80 0.25 -16.81 -11.81
N PHE A 81 0.39 -16.43 -10.53
CA PHE A 81 1.60 -15.76 -10.05
C PHE A 81 2.84 -16.65 -10.20
N THR A 82 3.85 -16.14 -10.90
CA THR A 82 5.06 -16.88 -11.27
C THR A 82 6.23 -16.67 -10.30
N GLY A 83 6.02 -15.97 -9.18
CA GLY A 83 7.09 -15.57 -8.27
C GLY A 83 7.83 -14.29 -8.68
N LYS A 84 7.42 -13.64 -9.78
CA LYS A 84 8.08 -12.44 -10.31
C LYS A 84 7.30 -11.17 -10.00
N ILE A 85 8.04 -10.07 -9.82
CA ILE A 85 7.45 -8.73 -9.61
C ILE A 85 7.06 -8.14 -10.97
N GLU A 86 5.90 -8.54 -11.48
CA GLU A 86 5.40 -8.12 -12.79
C GLU A 86 3.89 -7.86 -12.78
N THR A 87 3.40 -7.06 -13.72
CA THR A 87 1.97 -6.91 -13.99
C THR A 87 1.40 -8.21 -14.54
N PRO A 88 0.18 -8.62 -14.18
CA PRO A 88 -0.86 -7.88 -13.43
C PRO A 88 -0.85 -8.12 -11.92
N PHE A 89 0.17 -8.80 -11.38
CA PHE A 89 0.19 -9.22 -9.97
C PHE A 89 0.81 -8.19 -9.03
N CYS A 90 1.72 -7.38 -9.57
CA CYS A 90 2.43 -6.35 -8.84
C CYS A 90 2.26 -4.99 -9.51
N ALA A 91 2.14 -3.96 -8.68
CA ALA A 91 2.08 -2.57 -9.11
C ALA A 91 3.04 -1.73 -8.26
N ARG A 92 3.60 -0.69 -8.86
CA ARG A 92 4.46 0.25 -8.13
C ARG A 92 3.64 0.98 -7.07
N LEU A 93 4.22 1.13 -5.89
CA LEU A 93 3.65 1.91 -4.80
C LEU A 93 3.53 3.38 -5.22
N THR A 94 2.35 3.94 -4.97
CA THR A 94 2.08 5.37 -5.16
C THR A 94 1.98 6.03 -3.78
N CYS A 95 2.96 6.88 -3.45
CA CYS A 95 3.08 7.49 -2.13
C CYS A 95 2.04 8.58 -1.83
N GLY A 96 1.15 8.89 -2.80
CA GLY A 96 0.08 9.86 -2.62
C GLY A 96 -0.93 9.52 -1.52
N VAL A 97 -0.86 8.29 -1.00
CA VAL A 97 -1.71 7.70 0.05
C VAL A 97 -1.18 7.93 1.48
N GLN A 98 0.14 8.09 1.64
CA GLN A 98 0.78 8.19 2.97
C GLN A 98 1.08 9.61 3.41
N LEU A 99 0.77 10.60 2.58
CA LEU A 99 0.75 11.98 3.06
C LEU A 99 -0.44 12.09 4.02
N LYS A 100 -0.15 12.21 5.32
CA LYS A 100 -1.12 12.78 6.28
C LYS A 100 -1.72 14.03 5.60
N TRP A 101 -3.00 14.30 5.80
CA TRP A 101 -3.64 15.49 5.19
C TRP A 101 -2.81 16.77 5.42
N SER A 102 -2.18 16.90 6.59
CA SER A 102 -1.24 17.96 6.97
C SER A 102 0.06 18.02 6.16
N SER A 103 0.43 16.94 5.48
CA SER A 103 1.65 16.76 4.68
C SER A 103 1.39 16.87 3.17
N ALA A 104 0.12 16.89 2.75
CA ALA A 104 -0.25 16.99 1.33
C ALA A 104 0.13 18.33 0.68
N THR A 105 0.33 19.39 1.47
CA THR A 105 0.76 20.72 1.00
C THR A 105 2.28 20.91 1.04
N LYS A 106 3.01 20.07 1.77
CA LYS A 106 4.47 20.20 1.99
C LYS A 106 5.32 20.14 0.71
N PRO A 107 4.99 19.32 -0.31
CA PRO A 107 5.68 19.38 -1.60
C PRO A 107 5.54 20.74 -2.29
N LYS A 108 4.42 21.45 -2.07
CA LYS A 108 4.15 22.78 -2.66
C LYS A 108 4.82 23.91 -1.88
N GLU A 109 5.22 23.66 -0.64
CA GLU A 109 5.90 24.61 0.25
C GLU A 109 7.44 24.52 0.14
N TYR A 110 7.98 23.91 -0.93
CA TYR A 110 9.42 23.69 -1.15
C TYR A 110 10.10 22.88 -0.03
N CYS A 111 9.36 22.02 0.66
CA CYS A 111 9.93 21.13 1.65
C CYS A 111 10.59 19.91 0.98
N ALA A 112 11.69 19.44 1.55
CA ALA A 112 12.38 18.23 1.08
C ALA A 112 11.74 16.97 1.70
N PRO A 113 11.59 15.87 0.96
CA PRO A 113 11.10 14.62 1.51
C PRO A 113 12.10 14.05 2.53
N PHE A 114 11.59 13.61 3.68
CA PHE A 114 12.35 12.90 4.71
C PHE A 114 12.00 11.42 4.70
N TYR A 115 13.03 10.61 4.53
CA TYR A 115 12.95 9.17 4.68
C TYR A 115 13.58 8.83 6.03
N GLY A 116 12.78 8.29 6.95
CA GLY A 116 13.21 7.96 8.30
C GLY A 116 14.20 6.80 8.35
N ASN A 117 14.25 6.11 9.50
CA ASN A 117 15.17 4.99 9.70
C ASN A 117 14.74 3.76 8.90
N VAL A 118 15.05 3.78 7.60
CA VAL A 118 14.88 2.64 6.70
C VAL A 118 16.10 1.73 6.86
N SER A 119 15.87 0.42 7.06
CA SER A 119 16.96 -0.55 7.17
C SER A 119 17.83 -0.52 5.92
N LYS A 120 19.13 -0.87 6.02
CA LYS A 120 20.07 -0.83 4.88
C LYS A 120 19.61 -1.59 3.63
N ASN A 121 18.70 -2.55 3.78
CA ASN A 121 18.19 -3.40 2.71
C ASN A 121 16.75 -3.06 2.28
N ASP A 122 16.15 -2.03 2.86
CA ASP A 122 14.80 -1.59 2.51
C ASP A 122 14.88 -0.44 1.50
N ALA A 123 14.05 -0.51 0.46
CA ALA A 123 14.01 0.53 -0.55
C ALA A 123 13.33 1.78 0.01
N LEU A 124 13.92 2.95 -0.26
CA LEU A 124 13.36 4.26 0.09
C LEU A 124 12.17 4.59 -0.83
N CYS A 125 11.02 3.97 -0.56
CA CYS A 125 9.89 4.02 -1.48
C CYS A 125 9.01 5.25 -1.28
N CYS A 126 8.64 5.54 -0.04
CA CYS A 126 7.79 6.67 0.31
C CYS A 126 8.39 7.47 1.47
N PRO A 127 8.35 8.81 1.41
CA PRO A 127 8.79 9.63 2.51
C PRO A 127 7.85 9.47 3.70
N GLU A 128 8.42 9.45 4.91
CA GLU A 128 7.67 9.41 6.16
C GLU A 128 7.25 10.82 6.59
N ASP A 129 8.08 11.82 6.28
CA ASP A 129 7.83 13.21 6.65
C ASP A 129 8.46 14.20 5.64
N TRP A 130 8.42 15.49 5.96
CA TRP A 130 8.97 16.57 5.16
C TRP A 130 9.81 17.52 6.01
N ILE A 131 11.03 17.80 5.58
CA ILE A 131 11.87 18.84 6.17
C ILE A 131 11.60 20.14 5.44
N CYS A 132 10.93 21.06 6.13
CA CYS A 132 10.66 22.40 5.64
C CYS A 132 11.66 23.39 6.23
N ARG A 133 12.09 24.38 5.44
CA ARG A 133 12.76 25.54 6.02
C ARG A 133 11.74 26.28 6.88
N LYS A 134 12.07 26.54 8.14
CA LYS A 134 11.37 27.58 8.89
C LYS A 134 11.77 28.90 8.23
N PHE A 135 10.81 29.66 7.72
CA PHE A 135 11.08 31.05 7.43
C PHE A 135 11.33 31.72 8.78
N ASP A 136 12.59 31.98 9.10
CA ASP A 136 12.95 32.86 10.20
C ASP A 136 12.38 34.24 9.88
N GLN A 137 11.42 34.71 10.69
CA GLN A 137 10.82 36.04 10.54
C GLN A 137 11.72 37.16 11.08
N ASN A 138 13.04 36.99 11.10
CA ASN A 138 13.98 37.99 11.58
C ASN A 138 14.95 38.41 10.48
N PHE A 139 14.43 39.13 9.49
CA PHE A 139 15.19 40.14 8.79
C PHE A 139 14.53 41.48 9.10
N GLN A 140 15.08 42.15 10.12
CA GLN A 140 14.80 43.53 10.46
C GLN A 140 15.72 44.45 9.69
#